data_AF-A0A662Q3A6-F1
#
_entry.id   AF-A0A662Q3A6-F1
#
_cell.length_a   1.000
_cell.length_b   1.000
_cell.length_c   1.000
_cell.angle_alpha   90.00
_cell.angle_beta   90.00
_cell.angle_gamma   90.00
#
_symmetry.space_group_name_H-M   'P 1'
#
loop_
_entity.id
_entity.type
_entity.pdbx_description
1 polymer ?
#
loop_
_entity_poly.entity_id
_entity_poly.type
_entity_poly.pdbx_seq_one_letter_code
_entity_poly.pdbx_strand_id
1 'polypeptide(L)'
;MAETPKKLLVLVVDRDNDIGRKTGMKTPIIGFEENLKAAQALLLSDPEEADANAMFGALRVYRELAETYGEDHVEVATLAGEESEGIEADMKIMNELNEVLKKFSADGCIFVSDGVTDQFVTPLITSKIPVVS
;
A
#
# COMPACT_ATOMS: atom_id res chain seq x y z
N MET A 1 17.45 -12.57 -19.45
CA MET A 1 17.57 -12.07 -18.07
C MET A 1 16.31 -11.27 -17.83
N ALA A 2 15.55 -11.54 -16.76
CA ALA A 2 14.38 -10.70 -16.45
C ALA A 2 14.86 -9.25 -16.31
N GLU A 3 14.24 -8.31 -17.02
CA GLU A 3 14.55 -6.89 -16.84
C GLU A 3 14.31 -6.54 -15.37
N THR A 4 15.27 -5.88 -14.73
CA THR A 4 15.05 -5.28 -13.43
C THR A 4 13.88 -4.30 -13.56
N PRO A 5 12.84 -4.40 -12.70
CA PRO A 5 11.70 -3.49 -12.77
C PRO A 5 12.21 -2.06 -12.71
N LYS A 6 11.86 -1.25 -13.71
CA LYS A 6 12.33 0.14 -13.84
C LYS A 6 11.56 1.05 -12.90
N LYS A 7 10.35 0.65 -12.49
CA LYS A 7 9.53 1.35 -11.50
C LYS A 7 8.95 0.38 -10.46
N LEU A 8 9.17 0.68 -9.18
CA LEU A 8 8.71 -0.13 -8.05
C LEU A 8 7.64 0.60 -7.25
N LEU A 9 6.54 -0.09 -6.95
CA LEU A 9 5.51 0.39 -6.04
C LEU A 9 5.64 -0.32 -4.69
N VAL A 10 5.88 0.42 -3.62
CA VAL A 10 5.76 -0.11 -2.25
C VAL A 10 4.30 0.01 -1.84
N LEU A 11 3.66 -1.11 -1.51
CA LEU A 11 2.22 -1.19 -1.34
C LEU A 11 1.86 -1.72 0.05
N VAL A 12 0.92 -1.03 0.71
CA VAL A 12 0.25 -1.48 1.94
C VAL A 12 -1.24 -1.60 1.66
N VAL A 13 -1.90 -2.56 2.30
CA VAL A 13 -3.35 -2.74 2.17
C VAL A 13 -3.97 -2.94 3.55
N ASP A 14 -4.87 -2.03 3.91
CA ASP A 14 -5.74 -2.07 5.07
C ASP A 14 -7.10 -2.63 4.64
N ARG A 15 -7.34 -3.92 4.86
CA ARG A 15 -8.47 -4.61 4.22
C ARG A 15 -9.83 -4.25 4.84
N ASP A 16 -9.88 -3.95 6.13
CA ASP A 16 -11.08 -3.60 6.90
C ASP A 16 -11.27 -2.09 7.10
N ASN A 17 -10.45 -1.28 6.42
CA ASN A 17 -10.57 0.17 6.30
C ASN A 17 -10.40 0.90 7.64
N ASP A 18 -9.52 0.43 8.51
CA ASP A 18 -9.21 1.06 9.78
C ASP A 18 -8.62 2.47 9.62
N ILE A 19 -7.85 2.73 8.56
CA ILE A 19 -7.43 4.07 8.15
C ILE A 19 -8.65 4.97 7.97
N GLY A 20 -9.61 4.58 7.14
CA GLY A 20 -10.79 5.37 6.85
C GLY A 20 -11.69 5.55 8.07
N ARG A 21 -11.90 4.47 8.83
CA ARG A 21 -12.78 4.44 10.00
C ARG A 21 -12.24 5.26 11.18
N LYS A 22 -10.94 5.14 11.46
CA LYS A 22 -10.31 5.75 12.64
C LYS A 22 -9.79 7.17 12.37
N THR A 23 -9.41 7.48 11.13
CA THR A 23 -8.82 8.79 10.78
C THR A 23 -9.69 9.67 9.89
N GLY A 24 -10.69 9.11 9.20
CA GLY A 24 -11.50 9.82 8.20
C GLY A 24 -10.76 10.16 6.89
N MET A 25 -9.52 9.68 6.72
CA MET A 25 -8.76 9.84 5.49
C MET A 25 -9.34 8.98 4.36
N LYS A 26 -9.15 9.44 3.13
CA LYS A 26 -9.61 8.74 1.93
C LYS A 26 -8.47 7.98 1.28
N THR A 27 -8.77 6.77 0.82
CA THR A 27 -7.87 5.91 0.05
C THR A 27 -8.23 5.96 -1.45
N PRO A 28 -7.28 5.64 -2.36
CA PRO A 28 -5.89 5.29 -2.07
C PRO A 28 -5.06 6.50 -1.65
N ILE A 29 -4.13 6.29 -0.73
CA ILE A 29 -3.16 7.29 -0.29
C ILE A 29 -1.87 7.07 -1.06
N ILE A 30 -1.40 8.06 -1.80
CA ILE A 30 -0.24 7.95 -2.69
C ILE A 30 0.79 8.99 -2.30
N GLY A 31 2.06 8.58 -2.26
CA GLY A 31 3.19 9.45 -1.94
C GLY A 31 3.65 9.31 -0.50
N PHE A 32 4.94 9.60 -0.28
CA PHE A 32 5.59 9.44 1.01
C PHE A 32 4.96 10.30 2.12
N GLU A 33 4.75 11.59 1.86
CA GLU A 33 4.25 12.52 2.88
C GLU A 33 2.82 12.20 3.31
N GLU A 34 1.96 11.84 2.37
CA GLU A 34 0.56 11.53 2.66
C GLU A 34 0.44 10.21 3.44
N ASN A 35 1.25 9.20 3.10
CA ASN A 35 1.33 7.97 3.86
C ASN A 35 1.90 8.19 5.27
N LEU A 36 2.89 9.08 5.43
CA LEU A 36 3.41 9.45 6.75
C LEU A 36 2.34 10.12 7.63
N LYS A 37 1.57 11.06 7.06
CA LYS A 37 0.46 11.72 7.78
C LYS A 37 -0.60 10.72 8.19
N ALA A 38 -0.97 9.80 7.31
CA ALA A 38 -1.97 8.79 7.58
C ALA A 38 -1.53 7.81 8.67
N ALA A 39 -0.29 7.30 8.61
CA ALA A 39 0.25 6.42 9.64
C ALA A 39 0.30 7.11 11.03
N GLN A 40 0.70 8.40 11.06
CA GLN A 40 0.69 9.18 12.30
C GLN A 40 -0.72 9.41 12.84
N ALA A 41 -1.67 9.78 11.96
CA ALA A 41 -3.06 9.98 12.35
C ALA A 41 -3.69 8.69 12.91
N LEU A 42 -3.35 7.55 12.30
CA LEU A 42 -3.83 6.25 12.71
C LEU A 42 -3.32 5.87 14.11
N LEU A 43 -2.01 5.97 14.36
CA LEU A 43 -1.45 5.73 15.71
C LEU A 43 -1.92 6.74 16.77
N LEU A 44 -2.22 7.98 16.38
CA LEU A 44 -2.80 8.96 17.30
C LEU A 44 -4.25 8.60 17.68
N SER A 45 -4.98 7.94 16.78
CA SER A 45 -6.33 7.45 17.03
C SER A 45 -6.33 6.12 17.80
N ASP A 46 -5.45 5.20 17.41
CA ASP A 46 -5.32 3.86 17.97
C ASP A 46 -3.83 3.43 17.96
N PRO A 47 -3.13 3.54 19.11
CA PRO A 47 -1.71 3.19 19.20
C PRO A 47 -1.38 1.72 18.98
N GLU A 48 -2.37 0.82 19.04
CA GLU A 48 -2.17 -0.62 18.86
C GLU A 48 -2.38 -1.06 17.39
N GLU A 49 -2.67 -0.11 16.50
CA GLU A 49 -2.97 -0.39 15.10
C GLU A 49 -1.79 -1.01 14.34
N ALA A 50 -2.02 -2.21 13.79
CA ALA A 50 -1.04 -2.96 13.03
C ALA A 50 -0.86 -2.38 11.61
N ASP A 51 -1.91 -1.84 10.99
CA ASP A 51 -1.82 -1.21 9.68
C ASP A 51 -0.84 -0.03 9.68
N ALA A 52 -0.85 0.77 10.75
CA ALA A 52 0.07 1.90 10.88
C ALA A 52 1.54 1.42 10.91
N ASN A 53 1.81 0.27 11.55
CA ASN A 53 3.14 -0.33 11.57
C ASN A 53 3.56 -0.80 10.17
N ALA A 54 2.65 -1.39 9.40
CA ALA A 54 2.89 -1.76 8.01
C ALA A 54 3.21 -0.53 7.14
N MET A 55 2.46 0.57 7.33
CA MET A 55 2.73 1.86 6.65
C MET A 55 4.11 2.42 6.97
N PHE A 56 4.54 2.41 8.24
CA PHE A 56 5.91 2.81 8.60
C PHE A 56 6.96 1.87 8.00
N GLY A 57 6.68 0.57 7.93
CA GLY A 57 7.50 -0.40 7.22
C GLY A 57 7.67 -0.04 5.74
N ALA A 58 6.57 0.29 5.06
CA ALA A 58 6.58 0.71 3.66
C ALA A 58 7.33 2.02 3.43
N LEU A 59 7.16 3.01 4.31
CA LEU A 59 7.91 4.27 4.23
C LEU A 59 9.42 4.05 4.39
N ARG A 60 9.84 3.12 5.25
CA ARG A 60 11.25 2.73 5.38
C ARG A 60 11.76 2.09 4.09
N VAL A 61 11.05 1.10 3.56
CA VAL A 61 11.40 0.42 2.30
C VAL A 61 11.46 1.41 1.14
N TYR A 62 10.50 2.33 1.03
CA TYR A 62 10.49 3.39 0.03
C TYR A 62 11.80 4.20 0.07
N ARG A 63 12.25 4.64 1.25
CA ARG A 63 13.48 5.42 1.39
C ARG A 63 14.70 4.64 0.92
N GLU A 64 14.84 3.39 1.36
CA GLU A 64 15.96 2.52 0.98
C GLU A 64 16.02 2.32 -0.55
N LEU A 65 14.87 2.14 -1.19
CA LEU A 65 14.78 1.98 -2.64
C LEU A 65 14.99 3.30 -3.38
N ALA A 66 14.42 4.41 -2.91
CA ALA A 66 14.57 5.72 -3.54
C ALA A 66 16.03 6.19 -3.50
N GLU A 67 16.76 5.90 -2.42
CA GLU A 67 18.21 6.12 -2.35
C GLU A 67 19.00 5.29 -3.37
N THR A 68 18.52 4.07 -3.68
CA THR A 68 19.19 3.13 -4.58
C THR A 68 18.87 3.37 -6.07
N TYR A 69 17.60 3.63 -6.38
CA TYR A 69 17.06 3.70 -7.75
C TYR A 69 16.64 5.11 -8.18
N GLY A 70 16.56 6.06 -7.26
CA GLY A 70 16.05 7.41 -7.49
C GLY A 70 14.56 7.55 -7.18
N GLU A 71 14.15 8.74 -6.71
CA GLU A 71 12.76 9.04 -6.33
C GLU A 71 11.78 8.91 -7.50
N ASP A 72 12.20 9.17 -8.74
CA ASP A 72 11.33 9.04 -9.94
C ASP A 72 10.98 7.57 -10.29
N HIS A 73 11.66 6.61 -9.66
CA HIS A 73 11.55 5.18 -9.93
C HIS A 73 10.82 4.41 -8.82
N VAL A 74 10.48 5.05 -7.71
CA VAL A 74 9.85 4.40 -6.56
C VAL A 74 8.65 5.22 -6.14
N GLU A 75 7.53 4.56 -5.87
CA GLU A 75 6.34 5.18 -5.30
C GLU A 75 5.87 4.37 -4.09
N VAL A 76 5.19 5.00 -3.14
CA VAL A 76 4.52 4.32 -2.03
C VAL A 76 3.03 4.62 -2.05
N ALA A 77 2.22 3.58 -1.87
CA ALA A 77 0.77 3.73 -1.75
C ALA A 77 0.19 2.82 -0.67
N THR A 78 -0.89 3.31 -0.05
CA THR A 78 -1.75 2.51 0.84
C THR A 78 -3.14 2.47 0.25
N LEU A 79 -3.67 1.26 0.14
CA LEU A 79 -5.05 0.99 -0.29
C LEU A 79 -5.89 0.61 0.91
N ALA A 80 -7.19 0.84 0.85
CA ALA A 80 -8.11 0.26 1.82
C ALA A 80 -9.30 -0.46 1.18
N GLY A 81 -9.77 -1.49 1.87
CA GLY A 81 -11.00 -2.19 1.58
C GLY A 81 -12.21 -1.52 2.24
N GLU A 82 -13.15 -2.33 2.72
CA GLU A 82 -14.37 -1.88 3.37
C GLU A 82 -14.54 -2.60 4.71
N GLU A 83 -15.22 -1.96 5.66
CA GLU A 83 -15.43 -2.49 7.03
C GLU A 83 -16.12 -3.85 7.04
N SER A 84 -17.01 -4.10 6.07
CA SER A 84 -17.72 -5.39 5.97
C SER A 84 -16.82 -6.55 5.56
N GLU A 85 -15.58 -6.27 5.17
CA GLU A 85 -14.68 -7.17 4.47
C GLU A 85 -15.36 -7.83 3.24
N GLY A 86 -14.73 -8.88 2.71
CA GLY A 86 -15.30 -9.71 1.64
C GLY A 86 -15.17 -9.10 0.24
N ILE A 87 -16.11 -9.46 -0.63
CA ILE A 87 -16.02 -9.15 -2.07
C ILE A 87 -16.01 -7.65 -2.34
N GLU A 88 -16.78 -6.87 -1.56
CA GLU A 88 -16.84 -5.41 -1.73
C GLU A 88 -15.50 -4.75 -1.37
N ALA A 89 -14.87 -5.19 -0.29
CA ALA A 89 -13.52 -4.78 0.09
C ALA A 89 -12.50 -5.16 -1.00
N ASP A 90 -12.53 -6.40 -1.49
CA ASP A 90 -11.63 -6.88 -2.54
C ASP A 90 -11.80 -6.07 -3.84
N MET A 91 -13.04 -5.77 -4.24
CA MET A 91 -13.34 -4.94 -5.41
C MET A 91 -12.83 -3.50 -5.25
N LYS A 92 -12.98 -2.92 -4.06
CA LYS A 92 -12.47 -1.58 -3.77
C LYS A 92 -10.95 -1.55 -3.85
N ILE A 93 -10.26 -2.46 -3.17
CA ILE A 93 -8.79 -2.60 -3.23
C ILE A 93 -8.32 -2.68 -4.69
N MET A 94 -8.99 -3.48 -5.51
CA MET A 94 -8.65 -3.62 -6.92
C MET A 94 -8.88 -2.32 -7.72
N ASN A 95 -9.94 -1.58 -7.44
CA ASN A 95 -10.20 -0.29 -8.07
C ASN A 95 -9.14 0.75 -7.67
N GLU A 96 -8.84 0.84 -6.38
CA GLU A 96 -7.82 1.73 -5.86
C GLU A 96 -6.43 1.41 -6.44
N LEU A 97 -6.07 0.13 -6.52
CA LEU A 97 -4.83 -0.30 -7.17
C LEU A 97 -4.77 0.15 -8.64
N ASN A 98 -5.87 0.03 -9.39
CA ASN A 98 -5.92 0.53 -10.76
C ASN A 98 -5.74 2.06 -10.82
N GLU A 99 -6.23 2.82 -9.84
CA GLU A 99 -6.01 4.26 -9.76
C GLU A 99 -4.56 4.62 -9.48
N VAL A 100 -3.91 3.89 -8.56
CA VAL A 100 -2.48 4.04 -8.29
C VAL A 100 -1.67 3.76 -9.55
N LEU A 101 -1.91 2.64 -10.23
CA LEU A 101 -1.16 2.24 -11.42
C LEU A 101 -1.36 3.17 -12.63
N LYS A 102 -2.49 3.88 -12.70
CA LYS A 102 -2.73 4.94 -13.69
C LYS A 102 -1.87 6.18 -13.43
N LYS A 103 -1.62 6.52 -12.17
CA LYS A 103 -0.78 7.66 -11.77
C LYS A 103 0.71 7.30 -11.82
N PHE A 104 1.04 6.09 -11.39
CA PHE A 104 2.39 5.56 -11.35
C PHE A 104 2.42 4.16 -11.98
N SER A 105 2.83 4.08 -13.25
CA SER A 105 2.92 2.82 -13.99
C SER A 105 4.12 2.00 -13.52
N ALA A 106 3.93 1.28 -12.41
CA ALA A 106 4.93 0.40 -11.83
C ALA A 106 5.05 -0.91 -12.61
N ASP A 107 6.27 -1.44 -12.67
CA ASP A 107 6.59 -2.73 -13.30
C ASP A 107 6.52 -3.89 -12.31
N GLY A 108 6.66 -3.59 -11.01
CA GLY A 108 6.55 -4.54 -9.91
C GLY A 108 6.19 -3.84 -8.62
N CYS A 109 5.67 -4.59 -7.65
CA CYS A 109 5.42 -4.07 -6.32
C CYS A 109 6.16 -4.84 -5.23
N ILE A 110 6.47 -4.14 -4.14
CA ILE A 110 6.87 -4.72 -2.87
C ILE A 110 5.68 -4.60 -1.96
N PHE A 111 5.15 -5.73 -1.51
CA PHE A 111 3.97 -5.73 -0.65
C PHE A 111 4.42 -5.79 0.82
N VAL A 112 4.04 -4.78 1.60
CA VAL A 112 4.38 -4.67 3.02
C VAL A 112 3.10 -4.85 3.83
N SER A 113 3.13 -5.80 4.75
CA SER A 113 1.98 -6.23 5.51
C SER A 113 2.39 -6.70 6.90
N ASP A 114 1.43 -6.70 7.80
CA ASP A 114 1.53 -7.21 9.17
C ASP A 114 1.30 -8.73 9.26
N GLY A 115 0.90 -9.38 8.15
CA GLY A 115 0.82 -10.82 7.96
C GLY A 115 -0.57 -11.43 8.08
N VAL A 116 -1.56 -10.73 8.65
CA VAL A 116 -2.96 -11.23 8.71
C VAL A 116 -3.64 -11.06 7.35
N THR A 117 -3.32 -9.95 6.68
CA THR A 117 -3.97 -9.52 5.43
C THR A 117 -3.43 -10.23 4.18
N ASP A 118 -2.25 -10.87 4.28
CA ASP A 118 -1.50 -11.43 3.14
C ASP A 118 -2.24 -12.50 2.36
N GLN A 119 -2.93 -13.41 3.05
CA GLN A 119 -3.53 -14.59 2.43
C GLN A 119 -4.66 -14.23 1.45
N PHE A 120 -5.35 -13.12 1.71
CA PHE A 120 -6.51 -12.70 0.91
C PHE A 120 -6.12 -11.68 -0.15
N VAL A 121 -5.17 -10.80 0.15
CA VAL A 121 -4.85 -9.64 -0.71
C VAL A 121 -3.78 -9.96 -1.75
N THR A 122 -2.80 -10.81 -1.43
CA THR A 122 -1.70 -11.13 -2.35
C THR A 122 -2.19 -11.64 -3.73
N PRO A 123 -3.19 -12.55 -3.83
CA PRO A 123 -3.72 -12.98 -5.12
C PRO A 123 -4.35 -11.85 -5.93
N LEU A 124 -5.00 -10.89 -5.26
CA LEU A 124 -5.62 -9.72 -5.90
C LEU A 124 -4.54 -8.82 -6.51
N ILE A 125 -3.51 -8.47 -5.72
CA ILE A 125 -2.40 -7.63 -6.19
C ILE A 125 -1.67 -8.30 -7.35
N THR A 126 -1.31 -9.59 -7.19
CA THR A 126 -0.55 -10.35 -8.20
C THR A 126 -1.29 -10.47 -9.53
N SER A 127 -2.63 -10.36 -9.52
CA SER A 127 -3.43 -10.35 -10.75
C SER A 127 -3.23 -9.10 -11.63
N LYS A 128 -2.64 -8.03 -11.07
CA LYS A 128 -2.46 -6.72 -11.74
C LYS A 128 -1.01 -6.34 -11.94
N ILE A 129 -0.16 -6.64 -10.95
CA ILE A 129 1.26 -6.27 -10.94
C ILE A 129 2.06 -7.40 -10.27
N PRO A 130 3.24 -7.79 -10.79
CA PRO A 130 4.02 -8.82 -10.14
C PRO A 130 4.53 -8.35 -8.78
N VAL A 131 4.31 -9.18 -7.76
CA VAL A 131 4.90 -9.00 -6.42
C VAL A 131 6.34 -9.50 -6.48
N VAL A 132 7.28 -8.61 -6.20
CA VAL A 132 8.72 -8.88 -6.26
C VAL A 132 9.26 -9.29 -4.89
N SER A 133 8.68 -8.75 -3.82
CA SER A 133 9.00 -9.05 -2.43
C SER A 133 7.80 -8.81 -1.53
#